data_AF-A0A166GX88-F1
#
_entry.id   AF-A0A166GX88-F1
#
_cell.length_a   1.000
_cell.length_b   1.000
_cell.length_c   1.000
_cell.angle_alpha   90.00
_cell.angle_beta   90.00
_cell.angle_gamma   90.00
#
_symmetry.space_group_name_H-M   'P 1'
#
loop_
_entity.id
_entity.type
_entity.pdbx_description
1 polymer ?
#
loop_
_entity_poly.entity_id
_entity_poly.type
_entity_poly.pdbx_seq_one_letter_code
_entity_poly.pdbx_strand_id
1 'polypeptide(L)'
;MASPEIVFSQNVQSMNEWAMRTGIPLASRADDMNVPYRRAHRWLRQIKDELCARHGFVEVPSSDPRIMYSIECPPLRSPNGLQRSPPFRLQIPLDVTTFFAPQRRVEWEMQFHSAAFGYMRRSNPAILDLFNLLQSLITGVIVLVMEERNPGAPLVRTIRALPMPDWVANNGTELTHILGVDRYRALYRAAGDKRMSYKLEQELH
;
A
#
# COMPACT_ATOMS: atom_id res chain seq x y z
N MET A 1 13.31 17.98 -8.25
CA MET A 1 12.86 17.44 -6.94
C MET A 1 12.50 15.98 -7.15
N ALA A 2 12.98 15.08 -6.29
CA ALA A 2 12.64 13.67 -6.38
C ALA A 2 11.13 13.47 -6.11
N SER A 3 10.46 12.61 -6.87
CA SER A 3 9.08 12.24 -6.58
C SER A 3 9.06 11.26 -5.41
N PRO A 4 8.09 11.34 -4.49
CA PRO A 4 7.87 10.28 -3.52
C PRO A 4 7.61 8.95 -4.23
N GLU A 5 8.31 7.91 -3.79
CA GLU A 5 8.24 6.54 -4.29
C GLU A 5 7.55 5.63 -3.28
N ILE A 6 7.02 4.52 -3.76
CA ILE A 6 6.33 3.54 -2.93
C ILE A 6 7.31 2.42 -2.61
N VAL A 7 7.50 2.16 -1.32
CA VAL A 7 8.36 1.08 -0.86
C VAL A 7 7.50 0.06 -0.12
N PHE A 8 7.35 -1.12 -0.73
CA PHE A 8 6.93 -2.33 -0.06
C PHE A 8 8.08 -2.94 0.76
N SER A 9 7.79 -3.42 1.98
CA SER A 9 8.75 -4.05 2.89
C SER A 9 8.11 -5.22 3.64
N GLN A 10 8.78 -6.37 3.63
CA GLN A 10 8.46 -7.52 4.49
C GLN A 10 9.20 -7.49 5.84
N ASN A 11 10.01 -6.45 6.10
CA ASN A 11 10.85 -6.39 7.29
C ASN A 11 10.00 -6.13 8.55
N VAL A 12 9.84 -7.16 9.39
CA VAL A 12 9.08 -7.11 10.64
C VAL A 12 9.63 -6.08 11.62
N GLN A 13 10.95 -5.88 11.66
CA GLN A 13 11.55 -4.86 12.51
C GLN A 13 11.12 -3.45 12.10
N SER A 14 11.14 -3.16 10.79
CA SER A 14 10.67 -1.88 10.25
C SER A 14 9.19 -1.63 10.54
N MET A 15 8.35 -2.66 10.38
CA MET A 15 6.93 -2.57 10.75
C MET A 15 6.75 -2.34 12.25
N ASN A 16 7.57 -2.98 13.10
CA ASN A 16 7.49 -2.82 14.55
C ASN A 16 7.91 -1.41 14.99
N GLU A 17 8.92 -0.82 14.35
CA GLU A 17 9.26 0.60 14.53
C GLU A 17 8.07 1.52 14.23
N TRP A 18 7.36 1.26 13.13
CA TRP A 18 6.16 2.00 12.79
C TRP A 18 5.02 1.78 13.78
N ALA A 19 4.83 0.57 14.27
CA ALA A 19 3.83 0.29 15.31
C ALA A 19 4.13 1.04 16.61
N MET A 20 5.38 1.06 17.05
CA MET A 20 5.81 1.84 18.23
C MET A 20 5.61 3.34 18.00
N ARG A 21 6.00 3.86 16.82
CA ARG A 21 5.87 5.28 16.49
C ARG A 21 4.42 5.75 16.40
N THR A 22 3.57 4.93 15.81
CA THR A 22 2.15 5.28 15.56
C THR A 22 1.23 4.89 16.72
N GLY A 23 1.70 4.07 17.67
CA GLY A 23 0.87 3.49 18.71
C GLY A 23 -0.18 2.52 18.18
N ILE A 24 -0.06 2.06 16.93
CA ILE A 24 -0.93 1.07 16.30
C ILE A 24 -0.21 -0.27 16.40
N PRO A 25 -0.60 -1.18 17.30
CA PRO A 25 0.14 -2.42 17.50
C PRO A 25 0.15 -3.27 16.23
N LEU A 26 1.31 -3.83 15.89
CA LEU A 26 1.32 -5.01 15.02
C LEU A 26 0.52 -6.08 15.75
N ALA A 27 -0.41 -6.72 15.04
CA ALA A 27 -1.18 -7.77 15.67
C ALA A 27 -0.20 -8.87 16.11
N SER A 28 -0.30 -9.26 17.39
CA SER A 28 0.66 -10.14 18.06
C SER A 28 0.74 -11.54 17.43
N ARG A 29 -0.26 -11.92 16.63
CA ARG A 29 -0.30 -13.13 15.82
C ARG A 29 -0.73 -12.81 14.40
N ALA A 30 -0.24 -13.62 13.46
CA ALA A 30 -0.64 -13.56 12.06
C ALA A 30 -2.18 -13.61 11.88
N ASP A 31 -2.87 -14.41 12.70
CA ASP A 31 -4.33 -14.53 12.68
C ASP A 31 -5.04 -13.24 13.10
N ASP A 32 -4.44 -12.47 14.02
CA ASP A 32 -5.00 -11.20 14.49
C ASP A 32 -4.91 -10.11 13.40
N MET A 33 -3.96 -10.23 12.46
CA MET A 33 -3.88 -9.37 11.27
C MET A 33 -4.90 -9.77 10.19
N ASN A 34 -5.25 -11.06 10.12
CA ASN A 34 -6.20 -11.56 9.12
C ASN A 34 -7.63 -11.11 9.38
N VAL A 35 -8.04 -10.90 10.63
CA VAL A 35 -9.41 -10.47 10.95
C VAL A 35 -9.78 -9.13 10.28
N PRO A 36 -9.04 -8.01 10.49
CA PRO A 36 -9.34 -6.76 9.81
C PRO A 36 -9.15 -6.87 8.29
N TYR A 37 -8.14 -7.63 7.83
CA TYR A 37 -7.94 -7.84 6.40
C TYR A 37 -9.16 -8.51 5.74
N ARG A 38 -9.71 -9.57 6.36
CA ARG A 38 -10.93 -10.27 5.91
C ARG A 38 -12.15 -9.36 5.92
N ARG A 39 -12.31 -8.50 6.93
CA ARG A 39 -13.39 -7.50 6.94
C ARG A 39 -13.25 -6.51 5.79
N ALA A 40 -12.02 -6.18 5.37
CA ALA A 40 -11.76 -5.32 4.22
C ALA A 40 -11.96 -6.02 2.86
N HIS A 41 -12.22 -7.33 2.79
CA HIS A 41 -12.39 -8.04 1.51
C HIS A 41 -13.48 -7.43 0.63
N ARG A 42 -14.58 -6.95 1.23
CA ARG A 42 -15.65 -6.29 0.48
C ARG A 42 -15.11 -5.03 -0.23
N TRP A 43 -14.36 -4.20 0.49
CA TRP A 43 -13.78 -2.98 -0.07
C TRP A 43 -12.70 -3.30 -1.12
N LEU A 44 -11.83 -4.27 -0.86
CA LEU A 44 -10.83 -4.73 -1.83
C LEU A 44 -11.47 -5.21 -3.14
N ARG A 45 -12.62 -5.89 -3.07
CA ARG A 45 -13.38 -6.31 -4.26
C ARG A 45 -14.06 -5.13 -4.97
N GLN A 46 -14.63 -4.17 -4.22
CA GLN A 46 -15.19 -2.95 -4.80
C GLN A 46 -14.14 -2.17 -5.59
N ILE A 47 -12.91 -2.06 -5.07
CA ILE A 47 -11.79 -1.45 -5.79
C ILE A 47 -11.50 -2.21 -7.09
N LYS A 48 -11.43 -3.54 -7.04
CA LYS A 48 -11.24 -4.39 -8.24
C LYS A 48 -12.35 -4.14 -9.26
N ASP A 49 -13.60 -4.16 -8.83
CA ASP A 49 -14.77 -3.95 -9.69
C ASP A 49 -14.73 -2.55 -10.33
N GLU A 50 -14.35 -1.52 -9.58
CA GLU A 50 -14.17 -0.16 -10.11
C GLU A 50 -13.04 -0.10 -11.15
N LEU A 51 -11.89 -0.72 -10.87
CA LEU A 51 -10.75 -0.76 -11.79
C LEU A 51 -11.12 -1.46 -13.10
N CYS A 52 -11.85 -2.57 -13.04
CA CYS A 52 -12.30 -3.29 -14.22
C CYS A 52 -13.36 -2.51 -14.99
N ALA A 53 -14.38 -1.98 -14.30
CA ALA A 53 -15.50 -1.32 -14.95
C ALA A 53 -15.13 0.05 -15.57
N ARG A 54 -14.24 0.81 -14.92
CA ARG A 54 -13.99 2.23 -15.27
C ARG A 54 -12.59 2.52 -15.76
N HIS A 55 -11.62 1.65 -15.48
CA HIS A 55 -10.21 1.89 -15.76
C HIS A 55 -9.58 0.87 -16.71
N GLY A 56 -10.39 0.03 -17.34
CA GLY A 56 -9.96 -0.88 -18.41
C GLY A 56 -9.08 -2.05 -17.92
N PHE A 57 -9.06 -2.32 -16.62
CA PHE A 57 -8.43 -3.52 -16.09
C PHE A 57 -9.25 -4.75 -16.48
N VAL A 58 -8.56 -5.86 -16.70
CA VAL A 58 -9.18 -7.15 -17.01
C VAL A 58 -8.80 -8.16 -15.95
N GLU A 59 -9.76 -8.97 -15.52
CA GLU A 59 -9.47 -10.09 -14.63
C GLU A 59 -8.60 -11.13 -15.34
N VAL A 60 -7.58 -11.59 -14.63
CA VAL A 60 -6.68 -12.65 -15.08
C VAL A 60 -6.77 -13.80 -14.09
N PRO A 61 -7.01 -15.04 -14.55
CA PRO A 61 -7.02 -16.20 -13.66
C PRO A 61 -5.71 -16.30 -12.89
N SER A 62 -5.80 -16.45 -11.57
CA SER A 62 -4.67 -16.81 -10.72
C SER A 62 -4.67 -18.32 -10.51
N SER A 63 -3.55 -18.99 -10.80
CA SER A 63 -3.33 -20.39 -10.36
C SER A 63 -3.03 -20.47 -8.86
N ASP A 64 -2.69 -19.33 -8.25
CA ASP A 64 -2.50 -19.04 -6.83
C ASP A 64 -3.79 -19.10 -5.97
N PRO A 65 -4.20 -20.16 -5.24
CA PRO A 65 -5.41 -20.12 -4.41
C PRO A 65 -5.34 -19.11 -3.25
N ARG A 66 -4.13 -18.63 -2.90
CA ARG A 66 -3.90 -17.59 -1.89
C ARG A 66 -4.12 -16.18 -2.42
N ILE A 67 -4.42 -16.03 -3.71
CA ILE A 67 -4.68 -14.74 -4.36
C ILE A 67 -6.20 -14.53 -4.46
N MET A 68 -6.69 -13.44 -3.88
CA MET A 68 -8.11 -13.09 -3.91
C MET A 68 -8.56 -12.70 -5.32
N TYR A 69 -7.77 -11.84 -5.97
CA TYR A 69 -7.96 -11.47 -7.35
C TYR A 69 -6.63 -11.07 -7.98
N SER A 70 -6.57 -11.25 -9.30
CA SER A 70 -5.50 -10.79 -10.16
C SER A 70 -6.14 -10.03 -11.31
N ILE A 71 -5.76 -8.77 -11.48
CA ILE A 71 -6.22 -7.94 -12.59
C ILE A 71 -5.02 -7.37 -13.34
N GLU A 72 -5.19 -7.13 -14.63
CA GLU A 72 -4.13 -6.62 -15.48
C GLU A 72 -4.62 -5.37 -16.20
N CYS A 73 -3.83 -4.30 -16.14
CA CYS A 73 -4.02 -3.15 -17.00
C CYS A 73 -3.27 -3.42 -18.31
N PRO A 74 -3.96 -3.40 -19.46
CA PRO A 74 -3.32 -3.58 -20.74
C PRO A 74 -2.24 -2.50 -20.97
N PRO A 75 -1.19 -2.82 -21.74
CA PRO A 75 -0.09 -1.91 -21.97
C PRO A 75 -0.57 -0.65 -22.69
N LEU A 76 -0.01 0.50 -22.32
CA LEU A 76 -0.26 1.75 -23.06
C LEU A 76 0.28 1.58 -24.48
N ARG A 77 -0.60 1.76 -25.47
CA ARG A 77 -0.23 1.70 -26.89
C ARG A 77 -0.02 3.11 -27.44
N SER A 78 0.95 3.26 -28.34
CA SER A 78 1.11 4.47 -29.14
C SER A 78 -0.06 4.62 -30.13
N PRO A 79 -0.27 5.79 -30.75
CA PRO A 79 -1.24 5.96 -31.83
C PRO A 79 -1.03 4.98 -32.99
N ASN A 80 0.21 4.49 -33.18
CA ASN A 80 0.58 3.52 -34.20
C ASN A 80 0.50 2.05 -33.70
N GLY A 81 -0.12 1.82 -32.53
CA GLY A 81 -0.36 0.48 -31.98
C GLY A 81 0.82 -0.18 -31.26
N LEU A 82 1.98 0.48 -31.19
CA LEU A 82 3.19 -0.05 -30.53
C LEU A 82 3.06 0.04 -29.01
N GLN A 83 3.39 -1.04 -28.31
CA GLN A 83 3.40 -1.06 -26.84
C GLN A 83 4.50 -0.13 -26.31
N ARG A 84 4.12 0.81 -25.44
CA ARG A 84 5.02 1.76 -24.80
C ARG A 84 5.36 1.38 -23.36
N SER A 85 4.65 0.42 -22.79
CA SER A 85 4.87 -0.10 -21.45
C SER A 85 4.60 -1.61 -21.41
N PRO A 86 5.23 -2.35 -20.49
CA PRO A 86 4.75 -3.69 -20.16
C PRO A 86 3.32 -3.61 -19.57
N PRO A 87 2.53 -4.70 -19.62
CA PRO A 87 1.29 -4.79 -18.87
C PRO A 87 1.58 -4.67 -17.37
N PHE A 88 0.69 -4.00 -16.65
CA PHE A 88 0.77 -3.92 -15.19
C PHE A 88 -0.21 -4.91 -14.58
N ARG A 89 0.30 -5.85 -13.79
CA ARG A 89 -0.52 -6.81 -13.06
C ARG A 89 -0.61 -6.42 -11.60
N LEU A 90 -1.84 -6.37 -11.09
CA LEU A 90 -2.16 -6.17 -9.68
C LEU A 90 -2.76 -7.45 -9.13
N GLN A 91 -2.08 -8.03 -8.16
CA GLN A 91 -2.55 -9.16 -7.36
C GLN A 91 -2.77 -8.70 -5.93
N ILE A 92 -3.90 -9.11 -5.37
CA ILE A 92 -4.23 -8.89 -3.97
C ILE A 92 -4.45 -10.25 -3.30
N PRO A 93 -3.76 -10.54 -2.19
CA PRO A 93 -3.87 -11.83 -1.53
C PRO A 93 -5.21 -11.98 -0.80
N LEU A 94 -5.61 -13.23 -0.60
CA LEU A 94 -6.78 -13.63 0.18
C LEU A 94 -6.55 -13.49 1.68
N ASP A 95 -5.35 -13.80 2.16
CA ASP A 95 -4.95 -13.63 3.56
C ASP A 95 -3.70 -12.75 3.63
N VAL A 96 -3.64 -11.93 4.67
CA VAL A 96 -2.58 -10.92 4.89
C VAL A 96 -1.19 -11.55 4.98
N THR A 97 -1.12 -12.79 5.48
CA THR A 97 0.11 -13.57 5.66
C THR A 97 0.83 -13.83 4.34
N THR A 98 0.09 -13.82 3.22
CA THR A 98 0.64 -14.02 1.88
C THR A 98 1.56 -12.85 1.47
N PHE A 99 1.36 -11.65 2.01
CA PHE A 99 2.32 -10.55 1.82
C PHE A 99 3.68 -10.86 2.43
N PHE A 100 3.76 -11.73 3.43
CA PHE A 100 5.00 -12.09 4.14
C PHE A 100 5.60 -13.40 3.67
N ALA A 101 5.02 -14.05 2.66
CA ALA A 101 5.58 -15.26 2.06
C ALA A 101 6.93 -14.92 1.37
N PRO A 102 8.06 -15.47 1.82
CA PRO A 102 9.39 -15.09 1.29
C PRO A 102 9.52 -15.31 -0.22
N GLN A 103 8.90 -16.38 -0.72
CA GLN A 103 8.90 -16.74 -2.14
C GLN A 103 8.14 -15.74 -3.03
N ARG A 104 7.31 -14.87 -2.45
CA ARG A 104 6.53 -13.85 -3.16
C ARG A 104 7.11 -12.45 -3.04
N ARG A 105 8.23 -12.29 -2.31
CA ARG A 105 8.85 -10.99 -2.07
C ARG A 105 9.09 -10.21 -3.36
N VAL A 106 9.75 -10.84 -4.32
CA VAL A 106 10.09 -10.22 -5.61
C VAL A 106 8.83 -9.86 -6.39
N GLU A 107 7.78 -10.69 -6.33
CA GLU A 107 6.49 -10.39 -6.99
C GLU A 107 5.85 -9.13 -6.40
N TRP A 108 5.85 -8.99 -5.08
CA TRP A 108 5.32 -7.80 -4.40
C TRP A 108 6.17 -6.56 -4.66
N GLU A 109 7.50 -6.68 -4.65
CA GLU A 109 8.41 -5.59 -5.03
C GLU A 109 8.16 -5.17 -6.48
N MET A 110 8.08 -6.11 -7.43
CA MET A 110 7.77 -5.80 -8.83
C MET A 110 6.42 -5.09 -8.99
N GLN A 111 5.40 -5.47 -8.22
CA GLN A 111 4.09 -4.81 -8.27
C GLN A 111 4.14 -3.40 -7.68
N PHE A 112 4.55 -3.26 -6.42
CA PHE A 112 4.43 -1.99 -5.67
C PHE A 112 5.53 -0.99 -5.98
N HIS A 113 6.73 -1.45 -6.34
CA HIS A 113 7.83 -0.58 -6.77
C HIS A 113 7.77 -0.26 -8.28
N SER A 114 6.80 -0.81 -9.03
CA SER A 114 6.65 -0.48 -10.45
C SER A 114 6.33 1.01 -10.65
N ALA A 115 6.93 1.59 -11.70
CA ALA A 115 6.58 2.93 -12.15
C ALA A 115 5.08 3.05 -12.51
N ALA A 116 4.46 1.96 -12.98
CA ALA A 116 3.04 1.89 -13.29
C ALA A 116 2.18 2.09 -12.04
N PHE A 117 2.43 1.36 -10.96
CA PHE A 117 1.69 1.53 -9.70
C PHE A 117 1.90 2.93 -9.12
N GLY A 118 3.13 3.44 -9.14
CA GLY A 118 3.44 4.80 -8.71
C GLY A 118 2.71 5.88 -9.52
N TYR A 119 2.62 5.71 -10.84
CA TYR A 119 1.86 6.61 -11.72
C TYR A 119 0.35 6.53 -11.45
N MET A 120 -0.22 5.32 -11.42
CA MET A 120 -1.66 5.13 -11.24
C MET A 120 -2.13 5.56 -9.86
N ARG A 121 -1.33 5.40 -8.80
CA ARG A 121 -1.68 5.94 -7.47
C ARG A 121 -1.92 7.45 -7.51
N ARG A 122 -1.26 8.19 -8.42
CA ARG A 122 -1.44 9.64 -8.57
C ARG A 122 -2.59 10.01 -9.50
N SER A 123 -2.95 9.16 -10.45
CA SER A 123 -3.93 9.47 -11.50
C SER A 123 -5.26 8.71 -11.37
N ASN A 124 -5.31 7.66 -10.56
CA ASN A 124 -6.47 6.77 -10.38
C ASN A 124 -6.88 6.73 -8.91
N PRO A 125 -8.05 7.28 -8.55
CA PRO A 125 -8.58 7.27 -7.19
C PRO A 125 -8.69 5.87 -6.57
N ALA A 126 -9.06 4.84 -7.33
CA ALA A 126 -9.22 3.48 -6.81
C ALA A 126 -7.87 2.84 -6.43
N ILE A 127 -6.78 3.16 -7.15
CA ILE A 127 -5.42 2.72 -6.76
C ILE A 127 -4.91 3.50 -5.54
N LEU A 128 -5.23 4.79 -5.44
CA LEU A 128 -4.92 5.57 -4.23
C LEU A 128 -5.68 5.02 -3.01
N ASP A 129 -6.93 4.65 -3.20
CA ASP A 129 -7.79 4.08 -2.17
C ASP A 129 -7.26 2.72 -1.69
N LEU A 130 -6.87 1.85 -2.62
CA LEU A 130 -6.17 0.60 -2.32
C LEU A 130 -4.91 0.83 -1.48
N PHE A 131 -4.08 1.78 -1.91
CA PHE A 131 -2.85 2.12 -1.21
C PHE A 131 -3.12 2.56 0.23
N ASN A 132 -4.07 3.47 0.44
CA ASN A 132 -4.44 3.97 1.76
C ASN A 132 -5.05 2.86 2.64
N LEU A 133 -5.89 2.00 2.06
CA LEU A 133 -6.48 0.86 2.75
C LEU A 133 -5.40 -0.11 3.23
N LEU A 134 -4.43 -0.46 2.38
CA LEU A 134 -3.32 -1.35 2.76
C LEU A 134 -2.46 -0.75 3.87
N GLN A 135 -2.15 0.55 3.83
CA GLN A 135 -1.44 1.24 4.91
C GLN A 135 -2.20 1.21 6.24
N SER A 136 -3.54 1.28 6.19
CA SER A 136 -4.40 1.21 7.38
C SER A 136 -4.45 -0.19 7.99
N LEU A 137 -4.44 -1.21 7.14
CA LEU A 137 -4.52 -2.62 7.55
C LEU A 137 -3.18 -3.14 8.09
N ILE A 138 -2.07 -2.70 7.49
CA ILE A 138 -0.73 -3.24 7.75
C ILE A 138 0.29 -2.08 7.79
N THR A 139 0.31 -1.37 8.92
CA THR A 139 1.19 -0.22 9.12
C THR A 139 2.65 -0.58 8.83
N GLY A 140 3.29 0.17 7.93
CA GLY A 140 4.70 0.00 7.59
C GLY A 140 5.01 -1.04 6.51
N VAL A 141 4.05 -1.85 6.05
CA VAL A 141 4.29 -2.81 4.96
C VAL A 141 4.44 -2.12 3.60
N ILE A 142 3.73 -1.01 3.41
CA ILE A 142 3.87 -0.12 2.26
C ILE A 142 4.00 1.30 2.79
N VAL A 143 5.06 1.99 2.37
CA VAL A 143 5.32 3.37 2.78
C VAL A 143 5.61 4.25 1.57
N LEU A 144 5.38 5.56 1.71
CA LEU A 144 5.89 6.56 0.76
C LEU A 144 7.24 7.06 1.25
N VAL A 145 8.24 7.06 0.37
CA VAL A 145 9.60 7.54 0.65
C VAL A 145 9.93 8.67 -0.32
N MET A 146 10.40 9.80 0.20
CA MET A 146 10.97 10.87 -0.60
C MET A 146 12.45 10.99 -0.24
N GLU A 147 13.32 10.76 -1.23
CA GLU A 147 14.76 10.90 -1.08
C GLU A 147 15.21 12.31 -1.47
N GLU A 148 16.01 12.95 -0.61
CA GLU A 148 16.66 14.21 -0.88
C GLU A 148 18.18 14.02 -0.95
N ARG A 149 18.74 14.21 -2.14
CA ARG A 149 20.18 14.13 -2.41
C ARG A 149 20.74 15.53 -2.55
N ASN A 150 21.44 16.00 -1.52
CA ASN A 150 22.15 17.27 -1.53
C ASN A 150 23.67 17.00 -1.67
N PRO A 151 24.38 17.65 -2.61
CA PRO A 151 25.82 17.48 -2.77
C PRO A 151 26.56 17.76 -1.45
N GLY A 152 27.38 16.81 -0.98
CA GLY A 152 28.18 16.94 0.24
C GLY A 152 27.42 16.75 1.56
N ALA A 153 26.13 16.38 1.52
CA ALA A 153 25.33 16.07 2.70
C ALA A 153 24.90 14.58 2.69
N PRO A 154 24.58 13.98 3.85
CA PRO A 154 24.04 12.63 3.89
C PRO A 154 22.70 12.53 3.13
N LEU A 155 22.40 11.35 2.60
CA LEU A 155 21.10 11.07 2.00
C LEU A 155 20.01 11.18 3.08
N VAL A 156 19.03 12.04 2.85
CA VAL A 156 17.88 12.21 3.75
C VAL A 156 16.67 11.54 3.13
N ARG A 157 15.98 10.67 3.89
CA ARG A 157 14.71 10.07 3.48
C ARG A 157 13.59 10.57 4.38
N THR A 158 12.56 11.15 3.76
CA THR A 158 11.28 11.45 4.42
C THR A 158 10.30 10.32 4.11
N ILE A 159 9.85 9.61 5.14
CA ILE A 159 9.02 8.42 5.00
C ILE A 159 7.65 8.66 5.64
N ARG A 160 6.57 8.23 4.98
CA ARG A 160 5.20 8.25 5.50
C ARG A 160 4.57 6.87 5.40
N ALA A 161 4.16 6.31 6.54
CA ALA A 161 3.59 4.96 6.62
C ALA A 161 2.07 4.90 6.85
N LEU A 162 1.42 6.06 6.97
CA LEU A 162 -0.02 6.17 7.19
C LEU A 162 -0.71 6.98 6.08
N PRO A 163 -2.00 6.73 5.81
CA PRO A 163 -2.78 7.49 4.84
C PRO A 163 -2.89 8.98 5.18
N MET A 164 -3.41 9.77 4.23
CA MET A 164 -3.75 11.18 4.46
C MET A 164 -4.85 11.32 5.54
N PRO A 165 -4.78 12.33 6.43
CA PRO A 165 -5.76 12.48 7.51
C PRO A 165 -7.17 12.62 6.99
N ASP A 166 -7.36 13.41 5.92
CA ASP A 166 -8.67 13.65 5.31
C ASP A 166 -9.28 12.35 4.76
N TRP A 167 -8.46 11.46 4.18
CA TRP A 167 -8.94 10.16 3.72
C TRP A 167 -9.38 9.27 4.89
N VAL A 168 -8.63 9.26 6.00
CA VAL A 168 -9.02 8.50 7.20
C VAL A 168 -10.30 9.06 7.83
N ALA A 169 -10.45 10.39 7.84
CA ALA A 169 -11.64 11.06 8.35
C ALA A 169 -12.88 10.72 7.51
N ASN A 170 -12.77 10.87 6.18
CA ASN A 170 -13.87 10.65 5.25
C ASN A 170 -14.35 9.20 5.22
N ASN A 171 -13.49 8.24 5.54
CA ASN A 171 -13.80 6.81 5.56
C ASN A 171 -14.00 6.24 6.98
N GLY A 172 -14.22 7.10 7.98
CA GLY A 172 -14.20 6.70 9.39
C GLY A 172 -15.18 5.58 9.75
N THR A 173 -16.38 5.58 9.16
CA THR A 173 -17.41 4.56 9.41
C THR A 173 -16.94 3.17 8.96
N GLU A 174 -16.45 3.05 7.72
CA GLU A 174 -16.00 1.78 7.17
C GLU A 174 -14.70 1.30 7.85
N LEU A 175 -13.77 2.22 8.11
CA LEU A 175 -12.54 1.90 8.84
C LEU A 175 -12.81 1.46 10.28
N THR A 176 -13.81 2.02 10.95
CA THR A 176 -14.24 1.56 12.28
C THR A 176 -14.79 0.15 12.23
N HIS A 177 -15.61 -0.18 11.23
CA HIS A 177 -16.13 -1.53 11.02
C HIS A 177 -15.00 -2.55 10.76
N ILE A 178 -14.02 -2.18 9.94
CA ILE A 178 -12.90 -3.04 9.57
C ILE A 178 -11.92 -3.23 10.74
N LEU A 179 -11.40 -2.13 11.29
CA LEU A 179 -10.30 -2.14 12.26
C LEU A 179 -10.79 -2.32 13.70
N GLY A 180 -12.06 -2.02 13.97
CA GLY A 180 -12.57 -1.81 15.32
C GLY A 180 -12.32 -0.38 15.83
N VAL A 181 -13.12 0.03 16.83
CA VAL A 181 -13.14 1.42 17.35
C VAL A 181 -11.77 1.86 17.85
N ASP A 182 -11.09 1.04 18.65
CA ASP A 182 -9.83 1.43 19.29
C ASP A 182 -8.71 1.60 18.27
N ARG A 183 -8.59 0.66 17.33
CA ARG A 183 -7.57 0.72 16.28
C ARG A 183 -7.85 1.84 15.29
N TYR A 184 -9.12 2.10 14.96
CA TYR A 184 -9.50 3.28 14.16
C TYR A 184 -9.13 4.59 14.87
N ARG A 185 -9.41 4.74 16.16
CA ARG A 185 -9.05 5.95 16.92
C ARG A 185 -7.53 6.17 16.96
N ALA A 186 -6.76 5.09 17.12
CA ALA A 186 -5.30 5.15 17.05
C ALA A 186 -4.84 5.59 15.65
N LEU A 187 -5.39 4.99 14.59
CA LEU A 187 -5.11 5.37 13.21
C LEU A 187 -5.44 6.84 12.93
N TYR A 188 -6.64 7.29 13.29
CA TYR A 188 -7.12 8.65 13.09
C TYR A 188 -6.19 9.67 13.78
N ARG A 189 -5.82 9.41 15.04
CA ARG A 189 -4.87 10.24 15.78
C ARG A 189 -3.49 10.27 15.13
N ALA A 190 -2.93 9.10 14.83
CA ALA A 190 -1.57 8.98 14.31
C ALA A 190 -1.45 9.55 12.88
N ALA A 191 -2.48 9.40 12.04
CA ALA A 191 -2.51 9.98 10.70
C ALA A 191 -2.52 11.51 10.74
N GLY A 192 -3.25 12.11 11.70
CA GLY A 192 -3.32 13.56 11.90
C GLY A 192 -2.07 14.20 12.52
N ASP A 193 -1.25 13.42 13.24
CA ASP A 193 0.00 13.91 13.84
C ASP A 193 1.20 13.66 12.90
N LYS A 194 1.82 14.75 12.43
CA LYS A 194 3.02 14.66 11.55
C LYS A 194 4.19 13.95 12.22
N ARG A 195 4.35 14.04 13.55
CA ARG A 195 5.43 13.39 14.28
C ARG A 195 5.28 11.88 14.28
N MET A 196 4.03 11.39 14.27
CA MET A 196 3.71 9.97 14.26
C MET A 196 3.67 9.41 12.82
N SER A 197 3.07 10.15 11.89
CA SER A 197 2.86 9.70 10.51
C SER A 197 4.10 9.80 9.62
N TYR A 198 5.07 10.67 9.94
CA TYR A 198 6.32 10.83 9.19
C TYR A 198 7.54 10.40 10.00
N LYS A 199 8.55 9.82 9.34
CA LYS A 199 9.89 9.52 9.87
C LYS A 199 10.94 10.15 8.96
N LEU A 200 12.01 10.69 9.55
CA LEU A 200 13.22 11.11 8.85
C LEU A 200 14.30 10.07 9.11
N GLU A 201 14.95 9.59 8.06
CA GLU A 201 16.15 8.75 8.14
C GLU A 201 17.32 9.47 7.47
N GLN A 202 18.52 9.31 8.04
CA GLN A 202 19.77 9.79 7.49
C GLN A 202 20.70 8.60 7.32
N GLU A 203 21.11 8.33 6.07
CA GLU A 203 22.19 7.36 5.84
C GLU A 203 23.53 8.10 5.98
N LEU A 204 24.27 7.76 7.04
CA LEU A 204 25.66 8.16 7.19
C LEU A 204 26.51 7.15 6.38
N HIS A 205 27.25 7.66 5.39
CA HIS A 205 28.25 6.89 4.65
C HIS A 205 29.51 6.68 5.49
#